data_AF-A0AAE1PFK5-F1
#
_entry.id   AF-A0AAE1PFK5-F1
#
_cell.length_a   1.000
_cell.length_b   1.000
_cell.length_c   1.000
_cell.angle_alpha   90.00
_cell.angle_beta   90.00
_cell.angle_gamma   90.00
#
_symmetry.space_group_name_H-M   'P 1'
#
loop_
_entity.id
_entity.type
_entity.pdbx_description
1 polymer ?
#
loop_
_entity_poly.entity_id
_entity_poly.type
_entity_poly.pdbx_seq_one_letter_code
_entity_poly.pdbx_strand_id
1 'polypeptide(L)'
;MKKNETQGVIRGVQTPEGWYVKATPSGEPYSLEPKDSKIRVQGVTLPDAFESAVACYGTLPCMATRRLLDRKHMTVCGVSGSSEPKVKKGRTMEKLSLGEYTCTSFNEVSEMARNVGAGVRLHGIKPLERVVVFAETRAEWMIAVLGCL
;
A
#
# COMPACT_ATOMS: atom_id res chain seq x y z
N MET A 1 -34.61 -34.65 8.96
CA MET A 1 -33.83 -33.47 8.58
C MET A 1 -32.38 -33.90 8.35
N LYS A 2 -31.92 -34.00 7.10
CA LYS A 2 -30.53 -34.33 6.80
C LYS A 2 -29.68 -33.10 7.15
N LYS A 3 -28.70 -33.26 8.05
CA LYS A 3 -27.71 -32.23 8.33
C LYS A 3 -26.87 -32.06 7.07
N ASN A 4 -26.93 -30.89 6.42
CA ASN A 4 -26.00 -30.54 5.36
C ASN A 4 -24.60 -30.44 6.01
N GLU A 5 -23.73 -31.41 5.72
CA GLU A 5 -22.31 -31.29 6.00
C GLU A 5 -21.79 -30.07 5.25
N THR A 6 -21.42 -29.04 5.99
CA THR A 6 -20.65 -27.93 5.45
C THR A 6 -19.25 -28.47 5.21
N GLN A 7 -18.97 -28.90 3.97
CA GLN A 7 -17.61 -29.20 3.52
C GLN A 7 -16.71 -28.01 3.92
N GLY A 8 -15.70 -28.29 4.76
CA GLY A 8 -14.77 -27.27 5.22
C GLY A 8 -14.12 -26.59 4.03
N VAL A 9 -14.02 -25.26 4.06
CA VAL A 9 -13.42 -24.49 2.98
C VAL A 9 -11.95 -24.90 2.84
N ILE A 10 -11.62 -25.59 1.74
CA ILE A 10 -10.25 -25.96 1.39
C ILE A 10 -9.50 -24.67 1.08
N ARG A 11 -8.42 -24.39 1.82
CA ARG A 11 -7.64 -23.14 1.67
C ARG A 11 -6.34 -23.33 0.88
N GLY A 12 -5.86 -24.56 0.75
CA GLY A 12 -4.64 -24.90 0.03
C GLY A 12 -4.70 -26.28 -0.58
N VAL A 13 -3.98 -26.47 -1.68
CA VAL A 13 -3.89 -27.70 -2.45
C VAL A 13 -2.44 -27.89 -2.92
N GLN A 14 -1.99 -29.13 -3.01
CA GLN A 14 -0.66 -29.43 -3.53
C GLN A 14 -0.76 -29.63 -5.06
N THR A 15 0.09 -28.94 -5.82
CA THR A 15 0.15 -29.12 -7.28
C THR A 15 0.77 -30.48 -7.62
N PRO A 16 0.57 -31.00 -8.85
CA PRO A 16 1.20 -32.25 -9.29
C PRO A 16 2.74 -32.25 -9.15
N GLU A 17 3.36 -31.08 -9.20
CA GLU A 17 4.81 -30.86 -9.04
C GLU A 17 5.25 -30.77 -7.57
N GLY A 18 4.32 -30.87 -6.62
CA GLY A 18 4.60 -30.94 -5.19
C GLY A 18 4.53 -29.60 -4.42
N TRP A 19 4.16 -28.50 -5.08
CA TRP A 19 4.08 -27.18 -4.43
C TRP A 19 2.76 -26.98 -3.70
N TYR A 20 2.78 -26.33 -2.53
CA TYR A 20 1.54 -25.89 -1.89
C TYR A 20 1.11 -24.53 -2.42
N VAL A 21 -0.10 -24.47 -2.98
CA VAL A 21 -0.71 -23.24 -3.48
C VAL A 21 -2.06 -23.01 -2.82
N LYS A 22 -2.54 -21.76 -2.86
CA LYS A 22 -3.89 -21.44 -2.39
C LYS A 22 -4.91 -22.21 -3.22
N ALA A 23 -5.95 -22.75 -2.58
CA ALA A 23 -7.06 -23.39 -3.28
C ALA A 23 -8.20 -22.39 -3.51
N THR A 24 -8.95 -22.58 -4.60
CA THR A 24 -10.27 -21.99 -4.76
C THR A 24 -11.26 -22.64 -3.78
N PRO A 25 -12.45 -22.06 -3.55
CA PRO A 25 -13.49 -22.72 -2.76
C PRO A 25 -13.90 -24.10 -3.30
N SER A 26 -13.65 -24.39 -4.59
CA SER A 26 -13.89 -25.70 -5.20
C SER A 26 -12.76 -26.70 -4.97
N GLY A 27 -11.66 -26.33 -4.29
CA GLY A 27 -10.50 -27.18 -4.03
C GLY A 27 -9.45 -27.19 -5.13
N GLU A 28 -9.67 -26.46 -6.23
CA GLU A 28 -8.73 -26.37 -7.35
C GLU A 28 -7.57 -25.42 -7.04
N PRO A 29 -6.37 -25.64 -7.60
CA PRO A 29 -5.26 -24.69 -7.51
C PRO A 29 -5.69 -23.29 -7.95
N TYR A 30 -5.43 -22.28 -7.12
CA TYR A 30 -5.66 -20.89 -7.51
C TYR A 30 -4.65 -20.52 -8.61
N SER A 31 -5.16 -20.09 -9.76
CA SER A 31 -4.32 -19.73 -10.90
C SER A 31 -3.31 -18.64 -10.52
N LEU A 32 -2.03 -18.92 -10.78
CA LEU A 32 -0.95 -17.94 -10.70
C LEU A 32 -0.88 -17.05 -11.94
N GLU A 33 -1.60 -17.40 -13.00
CA GLU A 33 -1.71 -16.56 -14.18
C GLU A 33 -2.38 -15.23 -13.80
N PRO A 34 -1.79 -14.09 -14.21
CA PRO A 34 -2.39 -12.79 -13.98
C PRO A 34 -3.82 -12.77 -14.49
N LYS A 35 -4.78 -12.45 -13.61
CA LYS A 35 -6.18 -12.27 -14.02
C LYS A 35 -6.35 -11.12 -15.02
N ASP A 36 -5.43 -10.16 -14.98
CA ASP A 36 -5.36 -9.05 -15.92
C ASP A 36 -4.17 -9.28 -16.87
N SER A 37 -4.47 -9.72 -18.09
CA SER A 37 -3.48 -10.08 -19.11
C SER A 37 -2.79 -8.88 -19.76
N LYS A 38 -3.20 -7.66 -19.37
CA LYS A 38 -2.74 -6.42 -20.01
C LYS A 38 -1.30 -6.10 -19.67
N ILE A 39 -0.86 -6.36 -18.43
CA ILE A 39 0.52 -6.09 -18.03
C ILE A 39 1.39 -7.24 -18.48
N ARG A 40 2.12 -7.04 -19.57
CA ARG A 40 3.27 -7.86 -19.91
C ARG A 40 4.52 -7.05 -19.61
N VAL A 41 5.20 -7.41 -18.52
CA VAL A 41 6.45 -6.74 -18.14
C VAL A 41 7.47 -6.99 -19.25
N GLN A 42 7.95 -5.91 -19.87
CA GLN A 42 8.86 -6.01 -21.01
C GLN A 42 10.32 -6.24 -20.60
N GLY A 43 10.66 -6.05 -19.32
CA GLY A 43 12.02 -6.22 -18.79
C GLY A 43 12.11 -7.15 -17.57
N VAL A 44 13.25 -7.07 -16.86
CA VAL A 44 13.57 -7.96 -15.73
C VAL A 44 13.72 -7.22 -14.40
N THR A 45 13.59 -5.90 -14.42
CA THR A 45 13.79 -5.04 -13.25
C THR A 45 12.46 -4.48 -12.71
N LEU A 46 12.46 -4.00 -11.47
CA LEU A 46 11.30 -3.35 -10.86
C LEU A 46 10.88 -2.07 -11.61
N PRO A 47 11.80 -1.19 -12.05
CA PRO A 47 11.46 -0.09 -12.95
C PRO A 47 10.72 -0.55 -14.21
N ASP A 48 11.18 -1.62 -14.88
CA ASP A 48 10.53 -2.12 -16.09
C ASP A 48 9.07 -2.56 -15.83
N ALA A 49 8.82 -3.17 -14.68
CA ALA A 49 7.48 -3.57 -14.26
C ALA A 49 6.58 -2.35 -14.03
N PHE A 50 7.11 -1.31 -13.39
CA PHE A 50 6.37 -0.07 -13.18
C PHE A 50 6.11 0.67 -14.49
N GLU A 51 7.10 0.79 -15.38
CA GLU A 51 6.93 1.41 -16.69
C GLU A 51 5.91 0.65 -17.56
N SER A 52 5.90 -0.68 -17.49
CA SER A 52 4.87 -1.50 -18.15
C SER A 52 3.47 -1.21 -17.61
N ALA A 53 3.32 -1.03 -16.30
CA ALA A 53 2.04 -0.64 -15.70
C ALA A 53 1.61 0.78 -16.13
N VAL A 54 2.55 1.74 -16.20
CA VAL A 54 2.28 3.09 -16.69
C VAL A 54 1.82 3.07 -18.15
N ALA A 55 2.47 2.25 -19.00
CA ALA A 55 2.07 2.10 -20.39
C ALA A 55 0.65 1.54 -20.55
N CYS A 56 0.24 0.60 -19.71
CA CYS A 56 -1.10 0.01 -19.75
C CYS A 56 -2.19 0.89 -19.13
N TYR A 57 -1.86 1.66 -18.09
CA TYR A 57 -2.85 2.30 -17.21
C TYR A 57 -2.61 3.79 -16.96
N GLY A 58 -1.82 4.47 -17.81
CA GLY A 58 -1.31 5.83 -17.56
C GLY A 58 -2.32 6.83 -17.00
N THR A 59 -3.56 6.85 -17.49
CA THR A 59 -4.62 7.78 -17.06
C THR A 59 -5.47 7.29 -15.88
N LEU A 60 -5.32 6.03 -15.47
CA LEU A 60 -6.07 5.46 -14.35
C LEU A 60 -5.48 5.92 -13.01
N PRO A 61 -6.32 5.98 -11.95
CA PRO A 61 -5.85 6.31 -10.61
C PRO A 61 -4.84 5.27 -10.11
N CYS A 62 -3.70 5.75 -9.63
CA CYS A 62 -2.59 4.95 -9.10
C CYS A 62 -2.47 5.10 -7.57
N MET A 63 -2.47 6.35 -7.09
CA MET A 63 -2.30 6.66 -5.66
C MET A 63 -3.44 7.55 -5.18
N ALA A 64 -4.12 7.16 -4.09
CA ALA A 64 -5.19 7.96 -3.49
C ALA A 64 -4.73 8.54 -2.15
N THR A 65 -4.94 9.84 -1.94
CA THR A 65 -4.65 10.52 -0.68
C THR A 65 -5.84 11.35 -0.22
N ARG A 66 -6.00 11.55 1.09
CA ARG A 66 -7.04 12.44 1.62
C ARG A 66 -6.45 13.81 1.92
N ARG A 67 -7.13 14.86 1.48
CA ARG A 67 -6.75 16.22 1.84
C ARG A 67 -6.94 16.44 3.34
N LEU A 68 -5.90 16.89 4.04
CA LEU A 68 -6.02 17.34 5.42
C LEU A 68 -6.80 18.66 5.44
N LEU A 69 -7.94 18.68 6.14
CA LEU A 69 -8.76 19.88 6.30
C LEU A 69 -8.42 20.61 7.60
N ASP A 70 -8.21 19.86 8.68
CA ASP A 70 -7.96 20.43 9.99
C ASP A 70 -7.21 19.44 10.89
N ARG A 71 -6.44 19.98 11.84
CA ARG A 71 -5.62 19.23 12.79
C ARG A 71 -5.78 19.85 14.17
N LYS A 72 -6.48 19.16 15.07
CA LYS A 72 -6.71 19.63 16.45
C LYS A 72 -5.99 18.77 17.46
N HIS A 73 -5.21 19.41 18.33
CA HIS A 73 -4.67 18.76 19.52
C HIS A 73 -5.68 18.92 20.65
N MET A 74 -6.15 17.80 21.19
CA MET A 74 -7.13 17.76 22.28
C MET A 74 -6.56 16.98 23.45
N THR A 75 -6.68 17.55 24.64
CA THR A 75 -6.33 16.85 25.89
C THR A 75 -7.59 16.17 26.41
N VAL A 76 -7.57 14.84 26.46
CA VAL A 76 -8.67 14.04 27.00
C VAL A 76 -8.36 13.72 28.45
N CYS A 77 -9.16 14.26 29.36
CA CYS A 77 -9.19 13.82 30.76
C CYS A 77 -10.21 12.68 30.87
N GLY A 78 -9.77 11.47 31.22
CA GLY A 78 -10.67 10.32 31.35
C GLY A 78 -11.60 10.46 32.56
N VAL A 79 -12.87 10.06 32.40
CA VAL A 79 -13.82 9.94 33.52
C VAL A 79 -13.51 8.64 34.26
N SER A 80 -12.93 8.72 35.46
CA SER A 80 -12.85 7.56 36.35
C SER A 80 -14.15 7.43 37.13
N GLY A 81 -14.89 6.34 36.90
CA GLY A 81 -15.98 5.89 37.77
C GLY A 81 -15.48 5.34 39.11
N SER A 82 -14.58 6.06 39.78
CA SER A 82 -13.98 5.67 41.06
C SER A 82 -13.80 6.93 41.90
N SER A 83 -14.36 6.88 43.10
CA SER A 83 -14.55 7.94 44.08
C SER A 83 -13.27 8.40 44.79
N GLU A 84 -12.16 8.55 44.07
CA GLU A 84 -10.92 9.12 44.63
C GLU A 84 -10.29 10.16 43.69
N PRO A 85 -9.82 11.32 44.22
CA PRO A 85 -9.29 12.41 43.42
C PRO A 85 -7.83 12.13 43.03
N LYS A 86 -7.60 11.23 42.09
CA LYS A 86 -6.31 11.13 41.39
C LYS A 86 -6.38 12.00 40.14
N VAL A 87 -5.78 13.20 40.20
CA VAL A 87 -5.59 14.08 39.03
C VAL A 87 -4.73 13.34 38.01
N LYS A 88 -5.37 12.62 37.07
CA LYS A 88 -4.65 11.99 35.97
C LYS A 88 -4.27 13.07 34.95
N LYS A 89 -2.96 13.21 34.70
CA LYS A 89 -2.40 14.01 33.60
C LYS A 89 -3.12 13.64 32.30
N GLY A 90 -3.83 14.58 31.70
CA GLY A 90 -4.66 14.32 30.52
C GLY A 90 -3.82 13.78 29.35
N ARG A 91 -4.41 12.86 28.55
CA ARG A 91 -3.74 12.33 27.36
C ARG A 91 -3.96 13.31 26.21
N THR A 92 -2.88 13.85 25.64
CA THR A 92 -2.99 14.61 24.40
C THR A 92 -3.23 13.65 23.24
N MET A 93 -4.25 13.92 22.43
CA MET A 93 -4.58 13.21 21.21
C MET A 93 -4.65 14.21 20.07
N GLU A 94 -4.12 13.84 18.92
CA GLU A 94 -4.30 14.57 17.68
C GLU A 94 -5.54 14.03 16.95
N LYS A 95 -6.47 14.92 16.60
CA LYS A 95 -7.63 14.63 15.77
C LYS A 95 -7.44 15.30 14.41
N LEU A 96 -7.45 14.50 13.36
CA LEU A 96 -7.37 14.97 11.97
C LEU A 96 -8.79 14.99 11.37
N SER A 97 -9.18 16.11 10.79
CA SER A 97 -10.32 16.20 9.89
C SER A 97 -9.82 16.07 8.47
N LEU A 98 -10.25 15.03 7.77
CA LEU A 98 -9.81 14.70 6.42
C LEU A 98 -10.97 14.91 5.44
N GLY A 99 -10.66 15.44 4.26
CA GLY A 99 -11.59 15.64 3.17
C GLY A 99 -11.73 14.42 2.28
N GLU A 100 -12.17 14.65 1.05
CA GLU A 100 -12.31 13.62 0.01
C GLU A 100 -10.96 13.06 -0.45
N TYR A 101 -11.03 11.88 -1.06
CA TYR A 101 -9.88 11.27 -1.73
C TYR A 101 -9.59 12.01 -3.04
N THR A 102 -8.33 12.35 -3.22
CA THR A 102 -7.77 12.80 -4.49
C THR A 102 -6.85 11.72 -5.02
N CYS A 103 -7.05 11.33 -6.28
CA CYS A 103 -6.24 10.31 -6.92
C CYS A 103 -5.24 10.95 -7.87
N THR A 104 -4.03 10.43 -7.85
CA THR A 104 -2.96 10.72 -8.79
C THR A 104 -2.86 9.57 -9.78
N SER A 105 -2.77 9.89 -11.07
CA SER A 105 -2.69 8.91 -12.16
C SER A 105 -1.32 8.22 -12.23
N PHE A 106 -1.25 7.09 -12.94
CA PHE A 106 0.03 6.40 -13.18
C PHE A 106 1.07 7.29 -13.87
N ASN A 107 0.64 8.11 -14.85
CA ASN A 107 1.51 9.05 -15.54
C ASN A 107 2.12 10.08 -14.59
N GLU A 108 1.29 10.71 -13.75
CA GLU A 108 1.74 11.71 -12.78
C GLU A 108 2.66 11.10 -11.72
N VAL A 109 2.36 9.89 -11.23
CA VAL A 109 3.25 9.16 -10.30
C VAL A 109 4.60 8.87 -10.95
N SER A 110 4.61 8.45 -12.23
CA SER A 110 5.83 8.19 -12.98
C SER A 110 6.68 9.44 -13.18
N GLU A 111 6.05 10.57 -13.51
CA GLU A 111 6.72 11.86 -13.63
C GLU A 111 7.32 12.31 -12.29
N MET A 112 6.55 12.25 -11.21
CA MET A 112 7.04 12.61 -9.87
C MET A 112 8.20 11.72 -9.41
N ALA A 113 8.12 10.41 -9.67
CA ALA A 113 9.20 9.47 -9.35
C ALA A 113 10.50 9.82 -10.11
N ARG A 114 10.40 10.13 -11.41
CA ARG A 114 11.55 10.58 -12.22
C ARG A 114 12.15 11.87 -11.68
N ASN A 115 11.33 12.83 -11.25
CA ASN A 115 11.79 14.07 -10.63
C ASN A 115 12.53 13.82 -9.31
N VAL A 116 12.03 12.90 -8.47
CA VAL A 116 12.75 12.49 -7.26
C VAL A 116 14.10 11.86 -7.61
N GLY A 117 14.12 10.91 -8.56
CA GLY A 117 15.37 10.27 -9.00
C GLY A 117 16.39 11.27 -9.54
N ALA A 118 15.95 12.25 -10.33
CA ALA A 118 16.81 13.34 -10.81
C ALA A 118 17.38 14.17 -9.64
N GLY A 119 16.58 14.50 -8.63
CA GLY A 119 17.03 15.19 -7.43
C GLY A 119 18.06 14.39 -6.61
N VAL A 120 17.80 13.10 -6.41
CA VAL A 120 18.73 12.16 -5.75
C VAL A 120 20.08 12.14 -6.46
N ARG A 121 20.07 12.07 -7.80
CA ARG A 121 21.28 12.12 -8.62
C ARG A 121 22.00 13.46 -8.55
N LEU A 122 21.26 14.57 -8.51
CA LEU A 122 21.83 15.92 -8.36
C LEU A 122 22.55 16.09 -7.03
N HIS A 123 22.08 15.43 -5.96
CA HIS A 123 22.73 15.41 -4.65
C HIS A 123 23.95 14.47 -4.56
N GLY A 124 24.37 13.85 -5.67
CA GLY A 124 25.58 13.05 -5.74
C GLY A 124 25.43 11.60 -5.30
N ILE A 125 24.19 11.15 -5.01
CA ILE A 125 23.92 9.75 -4.68
C ILE A 125 24.11 8.90 -5.93
N LYS A 126 24.91 7.83 -5.80
CA LYS A 126 25.28 6.96 -6.91
C LYS A 126 24.46 5.67 -6.92
N PRO A 127 24.37 4.97 -8.08
CA PRO A 127 23.80 3.63 -8.10
C PRO A 127 24.45 2.74 -7.05
N LEU A 128 23.64 1.87 -6.42
CA LEU A 128 24.03 0.94 -5.34
C LEU A 128 24.36 1.59 -3.99
N GLU A 129 24.27 2.91 -3.86
CA GLU A 129 24.34 3.55 -2.55
C GLU A 129 23.03 3.38 -1.77
N ARG A 130 23.15 3.40 -0.43
CA ARG A 130 22.02 3.15 0.46
C ARG A 130 21.23 4.44 0.68
N VAL A 131 19.94 4.39 0.38
CA VAL A 131 18.97 5.44 0.72
C VAL A 131 18.07 4.93 1.85
N VAL A 132 17.89 5.74 2.89
CA VAL A 132 16.98 5.45 4.00
C VAL A 132 15.78 6.37 3.90
N VAL A 133 14.58 5.80 3.82
CA VAL A 133 13.33 6.56 3.74
C VAL A 133 12.57 6.38 5.06
N PHE A 134 12.47 7.47 5.84
CA PHE A 134 11.59 7.54 7.01
C PHE A 134 10.24 8.07 6.58
N ALA A 135 9.22 7.19 6.56
CA ALA A 135 7.88 7.61 6.18
C ALA A 135 6.80 6.73 6.80
N GLU A 136 5.58 7.25 6.78
CA GLU A 136 4.35 6.49 6.97
C GLU A 136 3.87 5.91 5.62
N THR A 137 2.84 5.06 5.64
CA THR A 137 2.18 4.54 4.43
C THR A 137 1.39 5.63 3.70
N ARG A 138 2.11 6.51 3.00
CA ARG A 138 1.57 7.60 2.17
C ARG A 138 2.08 7.53 0.73
N ALA A 139 1.41 8.22 -0.18
CA ALA A 139 1.78 8.23 -1.61
C ALA A 139 3.21 8.74 -1.83
N GLU A 140 3.63 9.75 -1.07
CA GLU A 140 4.96 10.36 -1.18
C GLU A 140 6.08 9.36 -0.88
N TRP A 141 5.85 8.42 0.06
CA TRP A 141 6.81 7.36 0.34
C TRP A 141 7.00 6.45 -0.88
N MET A 142 5.91 6.00 -1.49
CA MET A 142 5.99 5.12 -2.65
C MET A 142 6.66 5.83 -3.84
N ILE A 143 6.29 7.09 -4.10
CA ILE A 143 6.90 7.91 -5.16
C ILE A 143 8.40 8.07 -4.92
N ALA A 144 8.82 8.32 -3.68
CA ALA A 144 10.23 8.49 -3.35
C ALA A 144 11.03 7.19 -3.56
N VAL A 145 10.48 6.06 -3.14
CA VAL A 145 11.09 4.74 -3.36
C VAL A 145 11.19 4.42 -4.84
N LEU A 146 10.11 4.64 -5.62
CA LEU A 146 10.12 4.44 -7.07
C LEU A 146 11.16 5.31 -7.77
N GLY A 147 11.40 6.53 -7.31
CA GLY A 147 12.46 7.40 -7.84
C GLY A 147 13.87 6.95 -7.49
N CYS A 148 14.04 6.08 -6.49
CA CYS A 148 15.34 5.53 -6.08
C CYS A 148 15.65 4.16 -6.72
N LEU A 149 14.69 3.56 -7.45
CA LEU A 149 14.87 2.32 -8.21
C LEU A 149 15.58 2.59 -9.54
#